data_AF-A0A5M3PQ95-F1
#
_entry.id   AF-A0A5M3PQ95-F1
#
_cell.length_a   1.000
_cell.length_b   1.000
_cell.length_c   1.000
_cell.angle_alpha   90.00
_cell.angle_beta   90.00
_cell.angle_gamma   90.00
#
_symmetry.space_group_name_H-M   'P 1'
#
loop_
_entity.id
_entity.type
_entity.pdbx_description
1 polymer ?
#
loop_
_entity_poly.entity_id
_entity_poly.type
_entity_poly.pdbx_seq_one_letter_code
_entity_poly.pdbx_strand_id
1 'polypeptide(L)'
;MGTYFTSSGFSSCEVGGFVASALLHDLRVNNFTFTNFPEVDVSWDDNHFHITLKVHGVSSSTFSFDYETVKSEVKRFQDKKDVSAQVFDVIQKHAAELEGAVKRT
;
A
#
# COMPACT_ATOMS: atom_id res chain seq x y z
N MET A 1 2.39 11.45 11.69
CA MET A 1 3.64 11.37 12.47
C MET A 1 4.23 9.98 12.22
N GLY A 2 5.46 9.86 11.73
CA GLY A 2 6.04 8.57 11.36
C GLY A 2 6.71 7.88 12.55
N THR A 3 6.50 6.58 12.70
CA THR A 3 7.15 5.75 13.72
C THR A 3 8.32 5.01 13.07
N TYR A 4 9.50 5.09 13.67
CA TYR A 4 10.68 4.38 13.21
C TYR A 4 10.84 3.07 14.00
N PHE A 5 10.82 1.93 13.31
CA PHE A 5 10.98 0.62 13.92
C PHE A 5 12.48 0.27 13.97
N THR A 6 13.16 0.72 15.02
CA THR A 6 14.62 0.56 15.20
C THR A 6 15.09 -0.88 15.14
N SER A 7 14.28 -1.83 15.65
CA SER A 7 14.56 -3.28 15.61
C SER A 7 14.68 -3.85 14.19
N SER A 8 14.15 -3.15 13.20
CA SER A 8 13.92 -3.69 11.87
C SER A 8 14.41 -2.80 10.73
N GLY A 9 14.89 -1.60 11.06
CA GLY A 9 15.60 -0.73 10.14
C GLY A 9 14.72 -0.03 9.12
N PHE A 10 13.42 0.14 9.41
CA PHE A 10 12.52 0.91 8.56
C PHE A 10 11.48 1.71 9.35
N SER A 11 10.89 2.70 8.68
CA SER A 11 9.85 3.59 9.18
C SER A 11 8.47 3.25 8.62
N SER A 12 7.41 3.59 9.36
CA SER A 12 6.03 3.48 8.86
C SER A 12 5.78 4.30 7.59
N CYS A 13 6.57 5.35 7.35
CA CYS A 13 6.55 6.12 6.12
C CYS A 13 7.00 5.28 4.91
N GLU A 14 8.01 4.43 5.07
CA GLU A 14 8.50 3.54 4.00
C GLU A 14 7.51 2.42 3.67
N VAL A 15 6.71 1.99 4.66
CA VAL A 15 5.58 1.08 4.43
C VAL A 15 4.55 1.74 3.51
N GLY A 16 4.14 2.98 3.81
CA GLY A 16 3.27 3.75 2.91
C GLY A 16 3.92 4.00 1.54
N GLY A 17 5.23 4.22 1.52
CA GLY A 17 6.03 4.46 0.31
C GLY A 17 6.01 3.30 -0.67
N PHE A 18 6.21 2.06 -0.23
CA PHE A 18 6.18 0.91 -1.15
C PHE A 18 4.76 0.66 -1.67
N VAL A 19 3.72 0.86 -0.84
CA VAL A 19 2.33 0.72 -1.28
C VAL A 19 2.00 1.77 -2.33
N ALA A 20 2.39 3.02 -2.11
CA ALA A 20 2.25 4.09 -3.10
C ALA A 20 3.04 3.78 -4.39
N SER A 21 4.22 3.17 -4.28
CA SER A 21 5.00 2.73 -5.44
C SER A 21 4.27 1.66 -6.25
N ALA A 22 3.66 0.67 -5.60
CA ALA A 22 2.82 -0.33 -6.25
C ALA A 22 1.64 0.31 -6.98
N LEU A 23 0.94 1.25 -6.33
CA LEU A 23 -0.14 2.00 -6.97
C LEU A 23 0.35 2.82 -8.17
N LEU A 24 1.49 3.49 -8.08
CA LEU A 24 2.06 4.21 -9.22
C LEU A 24 2.42 3.27 -10.37
N HIS A 25 2.91 2.07 -10.08
CA HIS A 25 3.16 1.05 -11.08
C HIS A 25 1.84 0.60 -11.75
N ASP A 26 0.79 0.36 -10.96
CA ASP A 26 -0.53 0.02 -11.48
C ASP A 26 -1.13 1.14 -12.33
N LEU A 27 -0.98 2.41 -11.94
CA LEU A 27 -1.36 3.56 -12.75
C LEU A 27 -0.61 3.59 -14.09
N ARG A 28 0.69 3.28 -14.11
CA ARG A 28 1.49 3.28 -15.35
C ARG A 28 1.11 2.15 -16.30
N VAL A 29 0.78 0.97 -15.77
CA VAL A 29 0.55 -0.23 -16.57
C VAL A 29 -0.92 -0.39 -16.93
N ASN A 30 -1.81 -0.25 -15.95
CA ASN A 30 -3.25 -0.52 -16.07
C ASN A 30 -4.10 0.75 -16.13
N ASN A 31 -3.50 1.93 -15.90
CA ASN A 31 -4.16 3.23 -15.98
C ASN A 31 -5.48 3.26 -15.20
N PHE A 32 -5.41 2.90 -13.90
CA PHE A 32 -6.58 2.96 -13.02
C PHE A 32 -7.26 4.33 -13.11
N THR A 33 -8.59 4.36 -12.97
CA THR A 33 -9.38 5.55 -13.35
C THR A 33 -9.70 6.50 -12.20
N PHE A 34 -8.97 6.43 -11.09
CA PHE A 34 -9.16 7.39 -10.00
C PHE A 34 -8.88 8.82 -10.48
N THR A 35 -9.79 9.75 -10.19
CA THR A 35 -9.60 11.18 -10.48
C THR A 35 -8.44 11.79 -9.68
N ASN A 36 -8.12 11.20 -8.51
CA ASN A 36 -7.03 11.60 -7.62
C ASN A 36 -6.25 10.37 -7.13
N PHE A 37 -5.00 10.54 -6.72
CA PHE A 37 -4.21 9.43 -6.15
C PHE A 37 -4.78 9.02 -4.77
N PRO A 38 -4.95 7.71 -4.50
CA PRO A 38 -5.48 7.25 -3.23
C PRO A 38 -4.52 7.53 -2.07
N GLU A 39 -5.08 7.92 -0.93
CA GLU A 39 -4.38 8.01 0.35
C GLU A 39 -4.07 6.61 0.87
N VAL A 40 -2.85 6.40 1.33
CA VAL A 40 -2.41 5.15 1.97
C VAL A 40 -2.37 5.37 3.48
N ASP A 41 -3.34 4.79 4.17
CA ASP A 41 -3.38 4.79 5.63
C ASP A 41 -2.74 3.50 6.16
N VAL A 42 -1.75 3.65 7.04
CA VAL A 42 -0.98 2.53 7.59
C VAL A 42 -1.11 2.54 9.11
N SER A 43 -1.71 1.48 9.65
CA SER A 43 -1.68 1.15 11.07
C SER A 43 -0.95 -0.17 11.27
N TRP A 44 -0.58 -0.49 12.50
CA TRP A 44 0.15 -1.71 12.81
C TRP A 44 -0.16 -2.18 14.23
N ASP A 45 -0.04 -3.49 14.43
CA ASP A 45 -0.02 -4.13 15.73
C ASP A 45 1.36 -4.79 15.97
N ASP A 46 1.46 -5.67 16.96
CA ASP A 46 2.73 -6.33 17.30
C ASP A 46 3.25 -7.26 16.18
N ASN A 47 2.38 -7.76 15.31
CA ASN A 47 2.68 -8.81 14.33
C ASN A 47 2.44 -8.40 12.87
N HIS A 48 1.54 -7.45 12.62
CA HIS A 48 1.06 -7.11 11.29
C HIS A 48 1.02 -5.61 11.04
N PHE A 49 1.16 -5.25 9.77
CA PHE A 49 0.82 -3.93 9.25
C PHE A 49 -0.51 -4.00 8.53
N HIS A 50 -1.43 -3.12 8.90
CA HIS A 50 -2.75 -2.98 8.31
C HIS A 50 -2.76 -1.75 7.41
N ILE A 51 -3.15 -1.95 6.16
CA ILE A 51 -3.16 -0.92 5.14
C ILE A 51 -4.59 -0.72 4.65
N THR A 52 -4.99 0.54 4.53
CA THR A 52 -6.29 0.93 3.97
C THR A 52 -6.08 2.00 2.91
N LEU A 53 -6.70 1.84 1.74
CA LEU A 53 -6.65 2.84 0.67
C LEU A 53 -7.89 3.72 0.74
N LYS A 54 -7.75 5.04 0.61
CA LYS A 54 -8.89 5.97 0.68
C LYS A 54 -8.86 6.95 -0.48
N VAL A 55 -10.02 7.23 -1.06
CA VAL A 55 -10.16 8.28 -2.08
C VAL A 55 -11.59 8.83 -2.06
N HIS A 56 -11.76 10.14 -2.19
CA HIS A 56 -13.08 10.80 -2.20
C HIS A 56 -14.00 10.45 -1.01
N GLY A 57 -13.44 10.21 0.18
CA GLY A 57 -14.20 9.81 1.37
C GLY A 57 -14.66 8.34 1.38
N VAL A 58 -14.32 7.58 0.34
CA VAL A 58 -14.52 6.12 0.26
C VAL A 58 -13.23 5.42 0.68
N SER A 59 -13.35 4.30 1.38
CA SER A 59 -12.21 3.48 1.82
C SER A 59 -12.30 2.07 1.23
N SER A 60 -11.16 1.46 0.91
CA SER A 60 -11.07 0.05 0.59
C SER A 60 -11.30 -0.79 1.84
N SER A 61 -11.46 -2.10 1.64
CA SER A 61 -11.23 -3.05 2.72
C SER A 61 -9.78 -2.93 3.24
N THR A 62 -9.60 -3.13 4.54
CA THR A 62 -8.28 -3.16 5.17
C THR A 62 -7.61 -4.50 4.89
N PHE A 63 -6.36 -4.47 4.43
CA PHE A 63 -5.55 -5.66 4.20
C PHE A 63 -4.29 -5.62 5.04
N SER A 64 -3.79 -6.81 5.40
CA SER A 64 -2.70 -6.93 6.37
C SER A 64 -1.55 -7.75 5.80
N PHE A 65 -0.34 -7.32 6.10
CA PHE A 65 0.88 -8.09 5.83
C PHE A 65 1.60 -8.37 7.15
N ASP A 66 2.21 -9.55 7.23
CA ASP A 66 3.10 -9.86 8.34
C ASP A 66 4.38 -9.00 8.28
N TYR A 67 5.07 -8.99 9.41
CA TYR A 67 6.27 -8.20 9.60
C TYR A 67 7.39 -8.52 8.59
N GLU A 68 7.61 -9.80 8.30
CA GLU A 68 8.70 -10.25 7.42
C GLU A 68 8.44 -9.87 5.95
N THR A 69 7.19 -9.96 5.52
CA THR A 69 6.75 -9.51 4.20
C THR A 69 6.98 -8.01 4.05
N VAL A 70 6.53 -7.20 5.03
CA VAL A 70 6.73 -5.75 4.98
C VAL A 70 8.22 -5.39 4.98
N LYS A 71 9.02 -6.04 5.82
CA LYS A 71 10.47 -5.82 5.86
C LYS A 71 11.14 -6.13 4.52
N SER A 72 10.74 -7.23 3.87
CA SER A 72 11.22 -7.59 2.53
C SER A 72 10.83 -6.55 1.49
N GLU A 73 9.57 -6.10 1.47
CA GLU A 73 9.09 -5.12 0.49
C GLU A 73 9.67 -3.73 0.71
N VAL A 74 9.83 -3.30 1.96
CA VAL A 74 10.50 -2.03 2.26
C VAL A 74 11.96 -2.07 1.81
N LYS A 75 12.66 -3.18 2.00
CA LYS A 75 14.02 -3.33 1.46
C LYS A 75 14.04 -3.25 -0.07
N ARG A 76 13.07 -3.86 -0.74
CA ARG A 76 12.94 -3.77 -2.22
C ARG A 76 12.65 -2.34 -2.66
N PHE A 77 11.81 -1.61 -1.91
CA PHE A 77 11.55 -0.19 -2.13
C PHE A 77 12.80 0.68 -1.95
N GLN A 78 13.58 0.47 -0.88
CA GLN A 78 14.86 1.14 -0.66
C GLN A 78 15.87 0.86 -1.78
N ASP A 79 15.90 -0.38 -2.27
CA ASP A 79 16.70 -0.81 -3.42
C ASP A 79 16.17 -0.28 -4.77
N LYS A 80 15.08 0.49 -4.79
CA LYS A 80 14.40 1.02 -6.00
C LYS A 80 13.92 -0.08 -6.95
N LYS A 81 13.52 -1.23 -6.39
CA LYS A 81 12.91 -2.34 -7.13
C LYS A 81 11.39 -2.28 -7.03
N ASP A 82 10.72 -2.82 -8.03
CA ASP A 82 9.26 -2.97 -8.00
C ASP A 82 8.82 -3.90 -6.88
N VAL A 83 7.63 -3.68 -6.33
CA VAL A 83 7.00 -4.53 -5.30
C VAL A 83 6.81 -5.96 -5.81
N SER A 84 6.80 -6.96 -4.92
CA SER A 84 6.78 -8.35 -5.36
C SER A 84 5.44 -8.64 -6.01
N ALA A 85 5.39 -9.56 -6.98
CA ALA A 85 4.15 -9.86 -7.69
C ALA A 85 3.01 -10.22 -6.73
N GLN A 86 3.31 -11.00 -5.69
CA GLN A 86 2.31 -11.40 -4.67
C GLN A 86 1.73 -10.20 -3.91
N VAL A 87 2.58 -9.27 -3.47
CA VAL A 87 2.12 -8.07 -2.74
C VAL A 87 1.46 -7.08 -3.68
N PHE A 88 1.96 -6.95 -4.91
CA PHE A 88 1.36 -6.13 -5.95
C PHE A 88 -0.06 -6.60 -6.29
N ASP A 89 -0.29 -7.90 -6.48
CA ASP A 89 -1.60 -8.47 -6.79
C ASP A 89 -2.62 -8.17 -5.67
N VAL A 90 -2.19 -8.23 -4.40
CA VAL A 90 -3.04 -7.87 -3.26
C VAL A 90 -3.39 -6.38 -3.29
N ILE A 91 -2.40 -5.50 -3.44
CA ILE A 91 -2.63 -4.05 -3.49
C ILE A 91 -3.53 -3.69 -4.66
N GLN A 92 -3.28 -4.27 -5.84
CA GLN A 92 -4.06 -4.05 -7.06
C GLN A 92 -5.52 -4.48 -6.87
N LYS A 93 -5.77 -5.64 -6.24
CA LYS A 93 -7.13 -6.08 -5.93
C LYS A 93 -7.87 -5.07 -5.07
N HIS A 94 -7.24 -4.55 -4.02
CA HIS A 94 -7.86 -3.57 -3.13
C HIS A 94 -8.03 -2.19 -3.80
N ALA A 95 -7.12 -1.81 -4.70
CA ALA A 95 -7.29 -0.64 -5.55
C ALA A 95 -8.51 -0.81 -6.49
N ALA A 96 -8.65 -1.95 -7.16
CA ALA A 96 -9.80 -2.22 -8.01
C ALA A 96 -11.13 -2.23 -7.22
N GLU A 97 -11.14 -2.76 -6.00
CA GLU A 97 -12.30 -2.69 -5.08
C GLU A 97 -12.68 -1.24 -4.77
N LEU A 98 -11.69 -0.40 -4.45
CA LEU A 98 -11.89 1.02 -4.19
C LEU A 98 -12.43 1.76 -5.43
N GLU A 99 -11.91 1.46 -6.62
CA GLU A 99 -12.39 2.05 -7.87
C GLU A 99 -13.86 1.70 -8.13
N GLY A 100 -14.23 0.44 -7.91
CA GLY A 100 -15.62 0.00 -8.00
C GLY A 100 -16.54 0.71 -7.01
N ALA A 101 -16.06 1.00 -5.81
CA ALA A 101 -16.84 1.72 -4.79
C ALA A 101 -17.03 3.21 -5.14
N VAL A 102 -15.97 3.87 -5.63
CA VAL A 102 -16.02 5.28 -6.04
C VAL A 102 -16.98 5.49 -7.21
N LYS A 103 -16.97 4.61 -8.22
CA LYS A 103 -17.87 4.72 -9.39
C LYS A 103 -19.36 4.54 -9.04
N ARG A 104 -19.67 3.98 -7.87
CA ARG A 104 -21.06 3.81 -7.38
C ARG A 104 -21.55 4.99 -6.55
N THR A 105 -20.67 5.94 -6.22
CA THR A 105 -20.98 7.13 -5.41
C THR A 105 -21.27 8.30 -6.34
#